data_AF-A0A947QUM5-F1
#
_entry.id   AF-A0A947QUM5-F1
#
_cell.length_a   1.000
_cell.length_b   1.000
_cell.length_c   1.000
_cell.angle_alpha   90.00
_cell.angle_beta   90.00
_cell.angle_gamma   90.00
#
_symmetry.space_group_name_H-M   'P 1'
#
loop_
_entity.id
_entity.type
_entity.pdbx_description
1 polymer ?
#
loop_
_entity_poly.entity_id
_entity_poly.type
_entity_poly.pdbx_seq_one_letter_code
_entity_poly.pdbx_strand_id
1 'polypeptide(L)'
;MTRKYFFYCFPVVLILFISANFLSRKQQLVSSFSPVASNSTNLIDIGNLNRTDYEQVFEGKYNGVYVIKDDFQKQVYFNDKPLQSLELSPSLDKVAFFYRLNNSSSKALSLTLLNLDDGETREIFHTDFPSWDVTSSLHWLGNDHLFFLRHCGTSCQGITLLNIKSGETQQATLSYSSFPDQPAITRYKDWFGQEHTMVGFVREVKSQTKNDRHYLAFILEDNAGNYLEEKTFPLFDFKTSSSSLSST
;
A
#
# COMPACT_ATOMS: atom_id res chain seq x y z
N MET A 1 12.54 37.58 -66.99
CA MET A 1 11.21 37.09 -66.53
C MET A 1 11.34 36.03 -65.43
N THR A 2 12.19 36.23 -64.42
CA THR A 2 12.62 35.11 -63.53
C THR A 2 12.84 35.50 -62.06
N ARG A 3 12.24 36.60 -61.59
CA ARG A 3 12.50 37.10 -60.21
C ARG A 3 11.30 37.02 -59.24
N LYS A 4 10.14 36.51 -59.69
CA LYS A 4 8.92 36.42 -58.86
C LYS A 4 8.67 35.05 -58.22
N TYR A 5 9.39 34.00 -58.64
CA TYR A 5 9.21 32.64 -58.09
C TYR A 5 10.07 32.35 -56.85
N PHE A 6 11.08 33.19 -56.57
CA PHE A 6 11.99 32.94 -55.44
C PHE A 6 11.36 33.23 -54.07
N PHE A 7 10.33 34.09 -54.01
CA PHE A 7 9.68 34.45 -52.74
C PHE A 7 8.60 33.45 -52.28
N TYR A 8 8.09 32.59 -53.17
CA TYR A 8 7.06 31.61 -52.82
C TYR A 8 7.61 30.24 -52.41
N CYS A 9 8.86 29.91 -52.75
CA CYS A 9 9.48 28.63 -52.34
C CYS A 9 10.04 28.65 -50.91
N PHE A 10 10.41 29.83 -50.38
CA PHE A 10 11.02 29.94 -49.05
C PHE A 10 10.10 29.50 -47.90
N PRO A 11 8.81 29.89 -47.82
CA PRO A 11 7.95 29.47 -46.72
C PRO A 11 7.62 27.98 -46.75
N VAL A 12 7.54 27.36 -47.94
CA VAL A 12 7.22 25.93 -48.09
C VAL A 12 8.39 25.06 -47.60
N VAL A 13 9.63 25.44 -47.90
CA VAL A 13 10.82 24.73 -47.41
C VAL A 13 10.98 24.89 -45.90
N LEU A 14 10.65 26.06 -45.34
CA LEU A 14 10.68 26.30 -43.89
C LEU A 14 9.67 25.43 -43.14
N ILE A 15 8.44 25.29 -43.67
CA ILE A 15 7.40 24.43 -43.08
C ILE A 15 7.83 22.95 -43.13
N LEU A 16 8.41 22.49 -44.25
CA LEU A 16 8.93 21.13 -44.37
C LEU A 16 10.10 20.86 -43.41
N PHE A 17 10.98 21.84 -43.17
CA PHE A 17 12.08 21.72 -42.22
C PHE A 17 11.61 21.67 -40.76
N ILE A 18 10.55 22.43 -40.41
CA ILE A 18 9.96 22.40 -39.07
C ILE A 18 9.22 21.08 -38.85
N SER A 19 8.47 20.57 -39.83
CA SER A 19 7.77 19.28 -39.70
C SER A 19 8.73 18.08 -39.65
N ALA A 20 9.83 18.12 -40.40
CA ALA A 20 10.84 17.06 -40.35
C ALA A 20 11.59 17.04 -39.00
N ASN A 21 11.93 18.20 -38.45
CA ASN A 21 12.55 18.28 -37.13
C ASN A 21 11.59 17.93 -35.98
N PHE A 22 10.28 18.19 -36.14
CA PHE A 22 9.28 17.79 -35.14
C PHE A 22 9.01 16.29 -35.15
N LEU A 23 9.08 15.62 -36.31
CA LEU A 23 9.01 14.15 -36.40
C LEU A 23 10.31 13.46 -35.95
N SER A 24 11.49 14.03 -36.24
CA SER A 24 12.78 13.47 -35.79
C SER A 24 13.06 13.67 -34.29
N ARG A 25 12.28 14.51 -33.60
CA ARG A 25 12.32 14.64 -32.13
C ARG A 25 11.46 13.62 -31.39
N LYS A 26 11.07 12.52 -32.05
CA LYS A 26 10.78 11.24 -31.39
C LYS A 26 12.05 10.40 -31.20
N GLN A 27 13.17 11.06 -30.87
CA GLN A 27 14.30 10.37 -30.27
C GLN A 27 13.87 9.90 -28.89
N GLN A 28 13.39 8.66 -28.85
CA GLN A 28 13.99 7.63 -28.03
C GLN A 28 14.59 8.19 -26.72
N LEU A 29 13.71 8.41 -25.73
CA LEU A 29 14.08 8.20 -24.34
C LEU A 29 14.41 6.71 -24.20
N VAL A 30 15.59 6.32 -24.69
CA VAL A 30 16.25 5.09 -24.25
C VAL A 30 16.62 5.38 -22.81
N SER A 31 15.71 5.07 -21.91
CA SER A 31 16.07 4.96 -20.51
C SER A 31 17.12 3.86 -20.43
N SER A 32 18.35 4.25 -20.09
CA SER A 32 19.43 3.33 -19.78
C SER A 32 19.16 2.67 -18.43
N PHE A 33 18.12 1.83 -18.35
CA PHE A 33 17.92 0.95 -17.21
C PHE A 33 18.82 -0.27 -17.39
N SER A 34 19.94 -0.27 -16.68
CA SER A 34 20.69 -1.50 -16.41
C SER A 34 19.85 -2.32 -15.42
N PRO A 35 19.43 -3.56 -15.75
CA PRO A 35 18.60 -4.36 -14.87
C PRO A 35 19.45 -4.85 -13.68
N VAL A 36 19.30 -4.19 -12.54
CA VAL A 36 19.73 -4.76 -11.25
C VAL A 36 18.66 -5.79 -10.87
N ALA A 37 19.06 -7.06 -10.78
CA ALA A 37 18.21 -8.14 -10.32
C ALA A 37 17.64 -7.82 -8.92
N SER A 38 16.34 -7.55 -8.84
CA SER A 38 15.64 -7.37 -7.57
C SER A 38 15.26 -8.73 -6.99
N ASN A 39 15.81 -9.07 -5.82
CA ASN A 39 15.31 -10.19 -5.01
C ASN A 39 13.82 -9.96 -4.68
N SER A 40 12.99 -10.99 -4.94
CA SER A 40 11.58 -10.91 -5.30
C SER A 40 10.56 -11.15 -4.18
N THR A 41 10.90 -10.95 -2.90
CA THR A 41 9.96 -11.34 -1.82
C THR A 41 8.88 -10.33 -1.45
N ASN A 42 8.89 -9.09 -1.98
CA ASN A 42 7.94 -8.03 -1.59
C ASN A 42 7.41 -7.21 -2.78
N LEU A 43 7.25 -7.85 -3.94
CA LEU A 43 6.75 -7.21 -5.15
C LEU A 43 5.28 -7.60 -5.34
N ILE A 44 4.42 -6.62 -5.64
CA ILE A 44 3.01 -6.88 -5.97
C ILE A 44 2.97 -7.56 -7.33
N ASP A 45 2.69 -8.86 -7.35
CA ASP A 45 2.22 -9.53 -8.54
C ASP A 45 0.75 -9.15 -8.76
N ILE A 46 0.46 -8.47 -9.87
CA ILE A 46 -0.92 -8.09 -10.24
C ILE A 46 -1.83 -9.33 -10.34
N GLY A 47 -1.29 -10.54 -10.52
CA GLY A 47 -2.06 -11.79 -10.44
C GLY A 47 -2.68 -12.09 -9.06
N ASN A 48 -2.17 -11.47 -7.99
CA ASN A 48 -2.67 -11.60 -6.62
C ASN A 48 -3.65 -10.47 -6.23
N LEU A 49 -3.88 -9.48 -7.09
CA LEU A 49 -4.89 -8.46 -6.84
C LEU A 49 -6.29 -9.07 -7.01
N ASN A 50 -7.22 -8.66 -6.17
CA ASN A 50 -8.62 -9.01 -6.40
C ASN A 50 -9.11 -8.31 -7.69
N ARG A 51 -10.19 -8.82 -8.27
CA ARG A 51 -10.70 -8.33 -9.56
C ARG A 51 -11.09 -6.84 -9.53
N THR A 52 -11.65 -6.37 -8.43
CA THR A 52 -12.07 -4.96 -8.27
C THR A 52 -10.85 -4.04 -8.26
N ASP A 53 -9.80 -4.41 -7.53
CA ASP A 53 -8.54 -3.69 -7.50
C ASP A 53 -7.90 -3.68 -8.88
N TYR A 54 -7.90 -4.82 -9.59
CA TYR A 54 -7.38 -4.90 -10.96
C TYR A 54 -8.11 -3.97 -11.93
N GLU A 55 -9.45 -3.89 -11.86
CA GLU A 55 -10.27 -3.08 -12.78
C GLU A 55 -10.11 -1.57 -12.56
N GLN A 56 -9.73 -1.13 -11.36
CA GLN A 56 -9.52 0.28 -11.00
C GLN A 56 -8.06 0.74 -11.15
N VAL A 57 -7.16 -0.17 -11.49
CA VAL A 57 -5.76 0.12 -11.76
C VAL A 57 -5.67 0.61 -13.22
N PHE A 58 -5.98 1.90 -13.41
CA PHE A 58 -6.11 2.53 -14.73
C PHE A 58 -4.78 2.87 -15.38
N GLU A 59 -4.61 2.48 -16.64
CA GLU A 59 -3.51 2.85 -17.52
C GLU A 59 -3.37 4.39 -17.65
N GLY A 60 -2.28 4.97 -17.15
CA GLY A 60 -1.84 6.32 -17.54
C GLY A 60 -2.55 7.54 -16.93
N LYS A 61 -3.48 7.37 -15.97
CA LYS A 61 -4.00 8.49 -15.18
C LYS A 61 -3.21 8.61 -13.86
N TYR A 62 -2.69 9.80 -13.55
CA TYR A 62 -2.00 10.14 -12.28
C TYR A 62 -0.60 9.52 -12.04
N ASN A 63 0.29 9.51 -13.04
CA ASN A 63 1.68 8.99 -12.93
C ASN A 63 1.82 7.51 -12.53
N GLY A 64 0.73 6.73 -12.60
CA GLY A 64 0.77 5.26 -12.55
C GLY A 64 1.25 4.70 -13.89
N VAL A 65 2.49 4.22 -13.95
CA VAL A 65 3.07 3.62 -15.15
C VAL A 65 3.04 2.10 -15.00
N TYR A 66 2.38 1.41 -15.93
CA TYR A 66 2.35 -0.05 -16.00
C TYR A 66 3.42 -0.50 -16.99
N VAL A 67 4.38 -1.30 -16.52
CA VAL A 67 5.34 -1.93 -17.42
C VAL A 67 5.18 -3.44 -17.30
N ILE A 68 4.74 -4.02 -18.41
CA ILE A 68 4.87 -5.44 -18.71
C ILE A 68 6.35 -5.71 -18.96
N LYS A 69 6.96 -6.65 -18.24
CA LYS A 69 8.24 -7.21 -18.64
C LYS A 69 8.15 -8.73 -18.62
N ASP A 70 8.40 -9.29 -19.81
CA ASP A 70 8.63 -10.70 -20.15
C ASP A 70 7.94 -11.78 -19.28
N ASP A 71 6.91 -12.33 -19.89
CA ASP A 71 6.17 -13.57 -19.65
C ASP A 71 5.55 -13.91 -18.30
N PHE A 72 5.93 -13.38 -17.12
CA PHE A 72 5.25 -13.86 -15.89
C PHE A 72 5.01 -12.89 -14.73
N GLN A 73 5.50 -11.63 -14.71
CA GLN A 73 5.22 -10.73 -13.57
C GLN A 73 4.80 -9.34 -14.01
N LYS A 74 3.55 -9.01 -13.69
CA LYS A 74 2.96 -7.68 -13.85
C LYS A 74 3.20 -6.89 -12.55
N GLN A 75 3.88 -5.75 -12.63
CA GLN A 75 4.26 -4.91 -11.49
C GLN A 75 3.61 -3.51 -11.57
N VAL A 76 3.14 -2.98 -10.43
CA VAL A 76 2.59 -1.62 -10.32
C VAL A 76 3.68 -0.64 -9.89
N TYR A 77 3.70 0.56 -10.50
CA TYR A 77 4.65 1.63 -10.18
C TYR A 77 3.95 2.96 -9.85
N PHE A 78 4.59 3.76 -9.02
CA PHE A 78 4.26 5.16 -8.75
C PHE A 78 5.53 6.00 -8.82
N ASN A 79 5.55 7.05 -9.64
CA ASN A 79 6.74 7.90 -9.87
C ASN A 79 8.01 7.07 -10.16
N ASP A 80 7.92 6.16 -11.14
CA ASP A 80 8.99 5.24 -11.56
C ASP A 80 9.52 4.29 -10.46
N LYS A 81 8.75 4.09 -9.37
CA LYS A 81 9.11 3.23 -8.24
C LYS A 81 8.12 2.08 -8.09
N PRO A 82 8.57 0.83 -7.94
CA PRO A 82 7.67 -0.29 -7.77
C PRO A 82 6.95 -0.19 -6.41
N LEU A 83 5.65 -0.45 -6.42
CA LEU A 83 4.84 -0.57 -5.21
C LEU A 83 5.11 -1.90 -4.51
N GLN A 84 5.13 -1.86 -3.18
CA GLN A 84 5.28 -3.03 -2.31
C GLN A 84 3.92 -3.59 -1.84
N SER A 85 2.96 -2.70 -1.61
CA SER A 85 1.58 -3.03 -1.26
C SER A 85 0.68 -1.93 -1.80
N LEU A 86 -0.53 -2.29 -2.20
CA LEU A 86 -1.56 -1.39 -2.71
C LEU A 86 -2.91 -1.95 -2.26
N GLU A 87 -3.82 -1.08 -1.84
CA GLU A 87 -5.16 -1.47 -1.45
C GLU A 87 -6.15 -0.32 -1.68
N LEU A 88 -7.31 -0.64 -2.26
CA LEU A 88 -8.42 0.29 -2.42
C LEU A 88 -9.20 0.44 -1.12
N SER A 89 -9.59 1.68 -0.83
CA SER A 89 -10.54 1.97 0.26
C SER A 89 -11.88 1.26 0.03
N PRO A 90 -12.62 0.92 1.10
CA PRO A 90 -13.95 0.33 0.96
C PRO A 90 -14.93 1.18 0.13
N SER A 91 -14.80 2.51 0.15
CA SER A 91 -15.58 3.44 -0.69
C SER A 91 -15.10 3.54 -2.13
N LEU A 92 -13.97 2.91 -2.49
CA LEU A 92 -13.36 2.94 -3.83
C LEU A 92 -13.02 4.35 -4.34
N ASP A 93 -12.88 5.33 -3.45
CA ASP A 93 -12.53 6.72 -3.79
C ASP A 93 -11.06 7.04 -3.49
N LYS A 94 -10.36 6.14 -2.77
CA LYS A 94 -8.95 6.30 -2.40
C LYS A 94 -8.17 5.01 -2.58
N VAL A 95 -6.87 5.16 -2.81
CA VAL A 95 -5.88 4.08 -2.84
C VAL A 95 -4.80 4.37 -1.81
N ALA A 96 -4.44 3.39 -0.99
CA ALA A 96 -3.27 3.45 -0.14
C ALA A 96 -2.20 2.52 -0.69
N PHE A 97 -0.94 2.96 -0.73
CA PHE A 97 0.15 2.12 -1.19
C PHE A 97 1.48 2.43 -0.52
N PHE A 98 2.28 1.38 -0.35
CA PHE A 98 3.66 1.44 0.10
C PHE A 98 4.61 1.46 -1.09
N TYR A 99 5.60 2.35 -1.08
CA TYR A 99 6.70 2.33 -2.05
C TYR A 99 8.01 2.82 -1.44
N ARG A 100 9.14 2.38 -2.01
CA ARG A 100 10.46 2.78 -1.53
C ARG A 100 10.89 4.10 -2.14
N LEU A 101 11.30 5.05 -1.30
CA LEU A 101 11.71 6.39 -1.74
C LEU A 101 13.03 6.39 -2.51
N ASN A 102 13.89 5.39 -2.32
CA ASN A 102 15.18 5.29 -3.01
C ASN A 102 15.43 3.86 -3.51
N ASN A 103 16.06 3.76 -4.68
CA ASN A 103 16.44 2.48 -5.29
C ASN A 103 17.78 1.95 -4.74
N SER A 104 18.51 2.78 -3.99
CA SER A 104 19.77 2.44 -3.32
C SER A 104 19.53 1.92 -1.90
N SER A 105 20.60 1.54 -1.19
CA SER A 105 20.59 0.94 0.15
C SER A 105 19.83 1.69 1.24
N SER A 106 19.44 2.96 1.02
CA SER A 106 18.52 3.65 1.91
C SER A 106 17.12 3.06 1.74
N LYS A 107 16.69 2.33 2.77
CA LYS A 107 15.48 1.53 2.75
C LYS A 107 14.21 2.37 2.94
N ALA A 108 14.23 3.69 2.98
CA ALA A 108 13.05 4.48 3.39
C ALA A 108 11.77 4.08 2.63
N LEU A 109 10.69 3.89 3.39
CA LEU A 109 9.37 3.46 2.94
C LEU A 109 8.38 4.58 3.20
N SER A 110 7.63 4.94 2.17
CA SER A 110 6.52 5.88 2.26
C SER A 110 5.21 5.14 2.06
N LEU A 111 4.23 5.45 2.90
CA LEU A 111 2.83 5.14 2.69
C LEU A 111 2.16 6.39 2.14
N THR A 112 1.65 6.29 0.92
CA THR A 112 0.97 7.37 0.25
C THR A 112 -0.49 7.03 0.01
N LEU A 113 -1.33 8.03 0.21
CA LEU A 113 -2.74 8.04 -0.15
C LEU A 113 -2.90 8.77 -1.48
N LEU A 114 -3.62 8.16 -2.41
CA LEU A 114 -4.07 8.76 -3.67
C LEU A 114 -5.59 8.91 -3.62
N ASN A 115 -6.09 10.13 -3.80
CA ASN A 115 -7.50 10.38 -4.05
C ASN A 115 -7.79 10.13 -5.54
N LEU A 116 -8.74 9.25 -5.84
CA LEU A 116 -9.06 8.83 -7.20
C LEU A 116 -9.90 9.87 -7.96
N ASP A 117 -10.59 10.77 -7.25
CA ASP A 117 -11.44 11.78 -7.87
C ASP A 117 -10.60 12.89 -8.54
N ASP A 118 -9.64 13.45 -7.80
CA ASP A 118 -8.82 14.60 -8.21
C ASP A 118 -7.36 14.23 -8.55
N GLY A 119 -6.89 13.05 -8.14
CA GLY A 119 -5.51 12.62 -8.32
C GLY A 119 -4.54 13.17 -7.29
N GLU A 120 -5.02 13.84 -6.24
CA GLU A 120 -4.17 14.36 -5.18
C GLU A 120 -3.48 13.22 -4.44
N THR A 121 -2.19 13.40 -4.19
CA THR A 121 -1.37 12.44 -3.43
C THR A 121 -0.87 13.08 -2.15
N ARG A 122 -0.89 12.31 -1.06
CA ARG A 122 -0.37 12.74 0.23
C ARG A 122 0.34 11.58 0.93
N GLU A 123 1.57 11.82 1.36
CA GLU A 123 2.25 10.92 2.28
C GLU A 123 1.56 10.97 3.64
N ILE A 124 1.18 9.80 4.17
CA ILE A 124 0.47 9.67 5.44
C ILE A 124 1.27 8.89 6.49
N PHE A 125 2.36 8.23 6.10
CA PHE A 125 3.31 7.60 7.01
C PHE A 125 4.67 7.41 6.33
N HIS A 126 5.76 7.54 7.09
CA HIS A 126 7.14 7.39 6.61
C HIS A 126 7.97 6.62 7.64
N THR A 127 8.85 5.74 7.17
CA THR A 127 9.87 5.10 8.01
C THR A 127 11.18 4.93 7.25
N ASP A 128 12.30 5.25 7.89
CA ASP A 128 13.65 5.08 7.31
C ASP A 128 14.16 3.63 7.39
N PHE A 129 13.47 2.76 8.14
CA PHE A 129 13.96 1.41 8.49
C PHE A 129 12.93 0.29 8.22
N PRO A 130 12.23 0.24 7.07
CA PRO A 130 11.10 -0.67 6.89
C PRO A 130 11.42 -2.15 7.03
N SER A 131 12.64 -2.60 6.68
CA SER A 131 12.99 -4.01 6.81
C SER A 131 13.01 -4.50 8.26
N TRP A 132 13.07 -3.58 9.21
CA TRP A 132 12.98 -3.82 10.64
C TRP A 132 11.69 -3.27 11.23
N ASP A 133 10.82 -2.68 10.40
CA ASP A 133 9.69 -1.91 10.88
C ASP A 133 8.35 -2.48 10.38
N VAL A 134 8.14 -2.62 9.07
CA VAL A 134 6.86 -3.06 8.48
C VAL A 134 6.97 -4.49 7.96
N THR A 135 6.02 -5.35 8.33
CA THR A 135 6.07 -6.79 8.09
C THR A 135 4.87 -7.37 7.34
N SER A 136 3.86 -6.56 7.03
CA SER A 136 2.69 -7.00 6.26
C SER A 136 2.33 -6.03 5.15
N SER A 137 1.40 -6.47 4.31
CA SER A 137 0.63 -5.58 3.43
C SER A 137 -0.26 -4.62 4.23
N LEU A 138 -0.76 -3.61 3.55
CA LEU A 138 -1.77 -2.68 4.04
C LEU A 138 -3.14 -3.36 4.11
N HIS A 139 -3.92 -2.96 5.12
CA HIS A 139 -5.31 -3.36 5.27
C HIS A 139 -6.18 -2.15 5.64
N TRP A 140 -7.22 -1.87 4.87
CA TRP A 140 -8.22 -0.86 5.22
C TRP A 140 -9.11 -1.32 6.35
N LEU A 141 -9.35 -0.45 7.33
CA LEU A 141 -10.30 -0.69 8.41
C LEU A 141 -11.33 0.43 8.43
N GLY A 142 -12.35 0.24 7.60
CA GLY A 142 -13.24 1.32 7.18
C GLY A 142 -12.57 2.30 6.24
N ASN A 143 -13.19 3.47 6.04
CA ASN A 143 -12.71 4.48 5.09
C ASN A 143 -11.71 5.49 5.70
N ASP A 144 -11.51 5.44 7.01
CA ASP A 144 -10.74 6.45 7.74
C ASP A 144 -9.46 5.89 8.39
N HIS A 145 -9.28 4.57 8.40
CA HIS A 145 -8.13 3.94 9.04
C HIS A 145 -7.50 2.87 8.16
N LEU A 146 -6.19 2.75 8.29
CA LEU A 146 -5.38 1.65 7.79
C LEU A 146 -4.76 0.91 8.96
N PHE A 147 -4.51 -0.37 8.81
CA PHE A 147 -3.59 -1.08 9.70
C PHE A 147 -2.56 -1.90 8.94
N PHE A 148 -1.43 -2.12 9.60
CA PHE A 148 -0.34 -2.96 9.11
C PHE A 148 0.47 -3.50 10.29
N LEU A 149 1.12 -4.63 10.08
CA LEU A 149 1.96 -5.30 11.07
C LEU A 149 3.37 -4.73 11.07
N ARG A 150 3.95 -4.71 12.26
CA ARG A 150 5.30 -4.23 12.52
C ARG A 150 6.10 -5.20 13.37
N HIS A 151 7.42 -5.13 13.28
CA HIS A 151 8.28 -5.85 14.21
C HIS A 151 8.27 -5.19 15.60
N CYS A 152 8.18 -6.00 16.66
CA CYS A 152 8.45 -5.54 18.04
C CYS A 152 9.34 -6.51 18.86
N GLY A 153 9.99 -7.48 18.20
CA GLY A 153 10.91 -8.44 18.82
C GLY A 153 10.69 -9.87 18.33
N THR A 154 11.42 -10.83 18.91
CA THR A 154 11.41 -12.24 18.46
C THR A 154 10.11 -12.99 18.76
N SER A 155 9.38 -12.59 19.80
CA SER A 155 8.08 -13.18 20.20
C SER A 155 6.96 -12.13 20.23
N CYS A 156 7.09 -11.09 19.42
CA CYS A 156 6.19 -9.94 19.42
C CYS A 156 5.95 -9.42 18.00
N GLN A 157 4.68 -9.13 17.67
CA GLN A 157 4.30 -8.33 16.50
C GLN A 157 3.50 -7.10 16.92
N GLY A 158 3.82 -5.95 16.35
CA GLY A 158 3.07 -4.72 16.53
C GLY A 158 1.96 -4.66 15.49
N ILE A 159 0.80 -4.09 15.85
CA ILE A 159 -0.26 -3.74 14.90
C ILE A 159 -0.42 -2.23 14.96
N THR A 160 0.01 -1.53 13.90
CA THR A 160 -0.23 -0.09 13.79
C THR A 160 -1.62 0.16 13.24
N LEU A 161 -2.36 1.05 13.90
CA LEU A 161 -3.55 1.70 13.36
C LEU A 161 -3.16 3.12 12.96
N LEU A 162 -3.40 3.48 11.71
CA LEU A 162 -3.10 4.80 11.15
C LEU A 162 -4.42 5.49 10.80
N ASN A 163 -4.64 6.69 11.35
CA ASN A 163 -5.73 7.55 10.91
C ASN A 163 -5.32 8.29 9.64
N ILE A 164 -6.03 8.08 8.53
CA ILE A 164 -5.59 8.64 7.25
C ILE A 164 -5.72 10.16 7.22
N LYS A 165 -6.59 10.79 8.02
CA LYS A 165 -6.81 12.24 8.00
C LYS A 165 -5.70 12.96 8.76
N SER A 166 -5.44 12.56 10.00
CA SER A 166 -4.44 13.20 10.86
C SER A 166 -3.00 12.70 10.63
N GLY A 167 -2.83 11.49 10.09
CA GLY A 167 -1.52 10.83 10.03
C GLY A 167 -1.05 10.26 11.38
N GLU A 168 -1.87 10.35 12.41
CA GLU A 168 -1.55 9.83 13.74
C GLU A 168 -1.60 8.29 13.75
N THR A 169 -0.67 7.69 14.49
CA THR A 169 -0.59 6.24 14.66
C THR A 169 -0.86 5.83 16.10
N GLN A 170 -1.56 4.71 16.26
CA GLN A 170 -1.72 3.99 17.52
C GLN A 170 -1.12 2.60 17.39
N GLN A 171 -0.62 2.05 18.48
CA GLN A 171 0.05 0.74 18.49
C GLN A 171 -0.72 -0.24 19.36
N ALA A 172 -0.95 -1.42 18.81
CA ALA A 172 -1.39 -2.61 19.52
C ALA A 172 -0.30 -3.68 19.45
N THR A 173 -0.38 -4.70 20.29
CA THR A 173 0.69 -5.69 20.42
C THR A 173 0.13 -7.11 20.43
N LEU A 174 0.74 -7.97 19.64
CA LEU A 174 0.63 -9.42 19.70
C LEU A 174 1.87 -9.97 20.40
N SER A 175 1.67 -10.80 21.40
CA SER A 175 2.74 -11.52 22.09
C SER A 175 2.43 -13.01 22.07
N TYR A 176 3.46 -13.80 21.77
CA TYR A 176 3.33 -15.25 21.62
C TYR A 176 4.06 -15.97 22.75
N SER A 177 3.63 -17.19 23.05
CA SER A 177 4.37 -18.07 23.96
C SER A 177 5.73 -18.41 23.36
N SER A 178 6.80 -18.21 24.13
CA SER A 178 8.18 -18.26 23.63
C SER A 178 8.85 -19.64 23.76
N PHE A 179 8.22 -20.59 24.45
CA PHE A 179 8.83 -21.89 24.75
C PHE A 179 8.02 -23.07 24.20
N PRO A 180 8.67 -24.15 23.71
CA PRO A 180 7.98 -25.29 23.08
C PRO A 180 7.10 -26.11 24.03
N ASP A 181 7.35 -26.03 25.33
CA ASP A 181 6.61 -26.72 26.39
C ASP A 181 5.37 -25.94 26.84
N GLN A 182 5.20 -24.70 26.36
CA GLN A 182 4.03 -23.89 26.66
C GLN A 182 2.90 -24.15 25.65
N PRO A 183 1.63 -24.07 26.09
CA PRO A 183 0.51 -24.11 25.16
C PRO A 183 0.61 -22.96 24.14
N ALA A 184 0.21 -23.22 22.90
CA ALA A 184 0.10 -22.18 21.87
C ALA A 184 -0.92 -21.13 22.33
N ILE A 185 -0.43 -19.98 22.75
CA ILE A 185 -1.24 -18.85 23.20
C ILE A 185 -0.72 -17.59 22.56
N THR A 186 -1.64 -16.81 22.01
CA THR A 186 -1.41 -15.43 21.59
C THR A 186 -2.13 -14.48 22.54
N ARG A 187 -1.41 -13.45 23.01
CA ARG A 187 -1.97 -12.32 23.76
C ARG A 187 -2.03 -11.11 22.84
N TYR A 188 -3.20 -10.51 22.73
CA TYR A 188 -3.43 -9.30 21.97
C TYR A 188 -3.78 -8.17 22.93
N LYS A 189 -2.92 -7.16 23.01
CA LYS A 189 -3.22 -5.90 23.68
C LYS A 189 -3.64 -4.88 22.62
N ASP A 190 -4.90 -4.47 22.64
CA ASP A 190 -5.46 -3.57 21.65
C ASP A 190 -4.97 -2.12 21.81
N TRP A 191 -5.43 -1.22 20.93
CA TRP A 191 -5.04 0.20 20.94
C TRP A 191 -5.55 0.98 22.15
N PHE A 192 -6.53 0.44 22.86
CA PHE A 192 -7.12 1.03 24.06
C PHE A 192 -6.53 0.43 25.34
N GLY A 193 -5.59 -0.50 25.21
CA GLY A 193 -4.91 -1.18 26.31
C GLY A 193 -5.68 -2.38 26.88
N GLN A 194 -6.78 -2.80 26.24
CA GLN A 194 -7.49 -4.02 26.60
C GLN A 194 -6.69 -5.25 26.18
N GLU A 195 -6.58 -6.23 27.07
CA GLU A 195 -5.86 -7.47 26.81
C GLU A 195 -6.83 -8.60 26.50
N HIS A 196 -6.50 -9.36 25.46
CA HIS A 196 -7.26 -10.50 24.97
C HIS A 196 -6.35 -11.70 24.83
N THR A 197 -6.81 -12.85 25.33
CA THR A 197 -6.11 -14.13 25.18
C THR A 197 -6.79 -14.97 24.12
N MET A 198 -5.98 -15.59 23.26
CA MET A 198 -6.41 -16.45 22.17
C MET A 198 -5.62 -17.75 22.21
N VAL A 199 -6.30 -18.88 22.04
CA VAL A 199 -5.67 -20.19 21.96
C VAL A 199 -5.21 -20.40 20.51
N GLY A 200 -3.93 -20.71 20.33
CA GLY A 200 -3.27 -20.79 19.03
C GLY A 200 -2.32 -19.62 18.73
N PHE A 201 -1.60 -19.75 17.63
CA PHE A 201 -0.77 -18.69 17.05
C PHE A 201 -1.57 -17.92 16.00
N VAL A 202 -1.36 -16.60 15.93
CA VAL A 202 -1.93 -15.78 14.85
C VAL A 202 -1.13 -16.01 13.58
N ARG A 203 -1.78 -16.62 12.60
CA ARG A 203 -1.23 -16.81 11.25
C ARG A 203 -1.39 -15.55 10.41
N GLU A 204 -2.55 -14.93 10.49
CA GLU A 204 -2.96 -13.83 9.63
C GLU A 204 -3.90 -12.89 10.39
N VAL A 205 -3.75 -11.59 10.13
CA VAL A 205 -4.67 -10.55 10.60
C VAL A 205 -5.24 -9.85 9.37
N LYS A 206 -6.56 -9.85 9.24
CA LYS A 206 -7.26 -9.24 8.10
C LYS A 206 -8.38 -8.32 8.58
N SER A 207 -8.75 -7.38 7.73
CA SER A 207 -9.95 -6.56 7.93
C SER A 207 -11.20 -7.34 7.56
N GLN A 208 -12.28 -7.13 8.29
CA GLN A 208 -13.61 -7.59 7.91
C GLN A 208 -14.66 -6.52 8.15
N THR A 209 -15.62 -6.43 7.23
CA THR A 209 -16.82 -5.62 7.39
C THR A 209 -18.03 -6.54 7.46
N LYS A 210 -18.79 -6.47 8.56
CA LYS A 210 -20.05 -7.21 8.75
C LYS A 210 -21.08 -6.25 9.32
N ASN A 211 -22.24 -6.12 8.66
CA ASN A 211 -23.34 -5.24 9.09
C ASN A 211 -22.87 -3.79 9.39
N ASP A 212 -22.14 -3.20 8.44
CA ASP A 212 -21.59 -1.83 8.55
C ASP A 212 -20.65 -1.58 9.74
N ARG A 213 -20.11 -2.66 10.33
CA ARG A 213 -19.10 -2.60 11.38
C ARG A 213 -17.81 -3.21 10.90
N HIS A 214 -16.71 -2.55 11.24
CA HIS A 214 -15.35 -2.98 10.89
C HIS A 214 -14.70 -3.72 12.05
N TYR A 215 -14.09 -4.85 11.72
CA TYR A 215 -13.50 -5.78 12.66
C TYR A 215 -12.08 -6.13 12.21
N LEU A 216 -11.21 -6.37 13.18
CA LEU A 216 -10.00 -7.15 12.95
C LEU A 216 -10.35 -8.62 13.13
N ALA A 217 -10.03 -9.42 12.13
CA ALA A 217 -10.17 -10.86 12.17
C ALA A 217 -8.77 -11.50 12.27
N PHE A 218 -8.58 -12.27 13.33
CA PHE A 218 -7.38 -13.03 13.62
C PHE A 218 -7.61 -14.49 13.22
N ILE A 219 -6.85 -14.98 12.26
CA ILE A 219 -6.86 -16.39 11.87
C ILE A 219 -5.86 -17.14 12.75
N LEU A 220 -6.36 -18.08 13.54
CA LEU A 220 -5.58 -18.82 14.52
C LEU A 220 -5.22 -20.22 13.99
N GLU A 221 -4.02 -20.67 14.33
CA GLU A 221 -3.52 -22.01 14.02
C GLU A 221 -2.91 -22.70 15.26
N ASP A 222 -2.84 -24.03 15.20
CA ASP A 222 -2.17 -24.85 16.22
C ASP A 222 -0.65 -24.95 15.98
N ASN A 223 0.05 -25.69 16.85
CA ASN A 223 1.49 -25.93 16.73
C ASN A 223 1.91 -26.67 15.45
N ALA A 224 0.97 -27.34 14.77
CA ALA A 224 1.19 -28.05 13.53
C ALA A 224 0.80 -27.23 12.29
N GLY A 225 0.36 -25.98 12.47
CA GLY A 225 -0.10 -25.09 11.40
C GLY A 225 -1.52 -25.39 10.91
N ASN A 226 -2.30 -26.19 11.64
CA ASN A 226 -3.70 -26.43 11.29
C ASN A 226 -4.56 -25.27 11.74
N TYR A 227 -5.51 -24.86 10.90
CA TYR A 227 -6.51 -23.86 11.26
C TYR A 227 -7.31 -24.29 12.50
N LEU A 228 -7.45 -23.37 13.45
CA LEU A 228 -8.27 -23.55 14.65
C LEU A 228 -9.58 -22.77 14.52
N GLU A 229 -9.50 -21.45 14.50
CA GLU A 229 -10.67 -20.57 14.46
C GLU A 229 -10.32 -19.17 13.90
N GLU A 230 -11.35 -18.40 13.62
CA GLU A 230 -11.27 -16.97 13.31
C GLU A 230 -11.86 -16.19 14.50
N LYS A 231 -11.03 -15.35 15.13
CA LYS A 231 -11.46 -14.50 16.25
C LYS A 231 -11.56 -13.06 15.81
N THR A 232 -12.67 -12.39 16.10
CA THR A 232 -12.92 -11.02 15.65
C THR A 232 -12.99 -10.03 16.81
N PHE A 233 -12.43 -8.84 16.62
CA PHE A 233 -12.51 -7.72 17.56
C PHE A 233 -12.99 -6.47 16.83
N PRO A 234 -14.03 -5.78 17.33
CA PRO A 234 -14.48 -4.54 16.73
C PRO A 234 -13.46 -3.42 16.95
N LEU A 235 -13.27 -2.55 15.96
CA LEU A 235 -12.37 -1.38 16.10
C LEU A 235 -12.89 -0.38 17.14
N PHE A 236 -14.21 -0.24 17.25
CA PHE A 236 -14.86 0.72 18.13
C PHE A 236 -16.04 0.06 18.84
N ASP A 237 -15.80 -0.58 19.98
CA ASP A 237 -16.85 -0.74 20.99
C ASP A 237 -16.91 0.56 21.81
N PHE A 238 -17.41 1.64 21.20
CA PHE A 238 -17.98 2.71 22.01
C PHE A 238 -19.23 2.13 22.69
N LYS A 239 -19.05 1.56 23.89
CA LYS A 239 -19.95 1.94 24.96
C LYS A 239 -19.81 3.46 25.04
N THR A 240 -20.72 4.16 24.37
CA THR A 240 -21.03 5.54 24.66
C THR A 240 -21.19 5.61 26.17
N SER A 241 -20.17 6.11 26.86
CA SER A 241 -20.25 6.55 28.25
C SER A 241 -21.13 7.81 28.28
N SER A 242 -22.40 7.59 27.97
CA SER A 242 -23.49 8.49 28.32
C SER A 242 -23.77 8.28 29.81
N SER A 243 -22.97 8.94 30.64
CA SER A 243 -23.19 9.29 32.05
C SER A 243 -21.81 9.65 32.63
N SER A 244 -21.52 10.85 33.13
CA SER A 244 -22.35 11.77 33.89
C SER A 244 -21.68 13.15 33.86
N LEU A 245 -22.28 14.10 33.14
CA LEU A 245 -22.24 15.50 33.58
C LEU A 245 -23.46 15.66 34.48
N SER A 246 -23.34 15.20 35.73
CA SER A 246 -24.22 15.66 36.79
C SER A 246 -23.80 17.08 37.14
N SER A 247 -24.69 18.00 36.83
CA SER A 247 -24.86 19.28 37.49
C SER A 247 -24.41 19.28 38.96
N THR A 248 -23.46 20.16 39.28
CA THR A 248 -23.45 21.02 40.48
C THR A 248 -22.62 22.23 40.18
#